data_AF-A0A1Q5Q337-F1
#
_entry.id   AF-A0A1Q5Q337-F1
#
_cell.length_a   1.000
_cell.length_b   1.000
_cell.length_c   1.000
_cell.angle_alpha   90.00
_cell.angle_beta   90.00
_cell.angle_gamma   90.00
#
_symmetry.space_group_name_H-M   'P 1'
#
loop_
_entity.id
_entity.type
_entity.pdbx_description
1 polymer ?
#
loop_
_entity_poly.entity_id
_entity_poly.type
_entity_poly.pdbx_seq_one_letter_code
_entity_poly.pdbx_strand_id
1 'polypeptide(L)'
;MYMTKLRLAALLTAVGALTACGGTSVKPVPAEELQQRIAESVQAELGEAPAVLCPAGIEAKVGASAQCSISGGTEPLTATAKVTEVNGSSGEVKIAVSVAPDPSQSSPKPEESSPGEDASEPAESAEPSESN
;
A
#
# COMPACT_ATOMS: atom_id res chain seq x y z
N MET A 1 -7.80 -59.50 -36.57
CA MET A 1 -6.72 -58.79 -37.29
C MET A 1 -6.72 -57.35 -36.78
N TYR A 2 -5.78 -56.81 -36.01
CA TYR A 2 -4.38 -57.13 -35.74
C TYR A 2 -4.14 -57.46 -34.26
N MET A 3 -3.52 -58.61 -34.09
CA MET A 3 -2.97 -59.18 -32.87
C MET A 3 -1.47 -58.88 -32.91
N THR A 4 -0.82 -58.70 -31.75
CA THR A 4 0.66 -58.71 -31.53
C THR A 4 1.43 -57.47 -32.02
N LYS A 5 2.34 -56.82 -31.28
CA LYS A 5 3.39 -57.36 -30.40
C LYS A 5 3.79 -56.35 -29.30
N LEU A 6 3.60 -56.76 -28.05
CA LEU A 6 4.36 -56.27 -26.89
C LEU A 6 5.85 -56.61 -27.14
N ARG A 7 6.71 -55.59 -27.24
CA ARG A 7 8.16 -55.75 -27.17
C ARG A 7 8.65 -54.88 -26.02
N LEU A 8 8.90 -55.53 -24.88
CA LEU A 8 9.80 -55.02 -23.85
C LEU A 8 11.15 -54.70 -24.51
N ALA A 9 11.55 -53.43 -24.48
CA ALA A 9 12.94 -53.02 -24.55
C ALA A 9 13.07 -51.79 -23.65
N ALA A 10 13.64 -52.02 -22.46
CA ALA A 10 14.06 -50.99 -21.56
C ALA A 10 15.11 -50.10 -22.24
N LEU A 11 14.80 -48.81 -22.39
CA LEU A 11 15.79 -47.76 -22.62
C LEU A 11 15.49 -46.64 -21.61
N LEU A 12 16.13 -46.77 -20.44
CA LEU A 12 16.38 -45.69 -19.49
C LEU A 12 17.20 -44.60 -20.20
N THR A 13 16.53 -43.68 -20.89
CA THR A 13 17.14 -42.42 -21.34
C THR A 13 16.65 -41.32 -20.40
N ALA A 14 17.24 -41.28 -19.21
CA ALA A 14 17.16 -40.13 -18.33
C ALA A 14 18.08 -39.03 -18.88
N VAL A 15 17.58 -38.25 -19.84
CA VAL A 15 18.16 -36.93 -20.17
C VAL A 15 17.19 -35.88 -19.66
N GLY A 16 17.16 -35.76 -18.33
CA GLY A 16 16.50 -34.66 -17.64
C GLY A 16 17.37 -33.41 -17.70
N ALA A 17 17.37 -32.72 -18.83
CA ALA A 17 17.89 -31.35 -18.92
C ALA A 17 16.71 -30.37 -18.93
N LEU A 18 15.95 -30.35 -17.83
CA LEU A 18 15.04 -29.24 -17.51
C LEU A 18 15.84 -28.14 -16.81
N THR A 19 16.92 -27.66 -17.42
CA THR A 19 17.52 -26.38 -17.00
C THR A 19 16.76 -25.25 -17.67
N ALA A 20 15.48 -25.11 -17.31
CA ALA A 20 14.78 -23.84 -17.47
C ALA A 20 15.24 -22.93 -16.32
N CYS A 21 16.49 -22.45 -16.38
CA CYS A 21 16.89 -21.26 -15.63
C CYS A 21 16.37 -20.04 -16.42
N GLY A 22 15.06 -19.98 -16.61
CA GLY A 22 14.41 -18.74 -16.96
C GLY A 22 14.37 -17.93 -15.68
N GLY A 23 15.31 -16.99 -15.54
CA GLY A 23 15.15 -15.93 -14.57
C GLY A 23 13.88 -15.18 -14.94
N THR A 24 12.74 -15.60 -14.40
CA THR A 24 11.50 -14.86 -14.58
C THR A 24 11.64 -13.59 -13.76
N SER A 25 12.15 -12.56 -14.41
CA SER A 25 12.09 -11.20 -13.91
C SER A 25 10.63 -10.79 -13.89
N VAL A 26 9.95 -11.07 -12.78
CA VAL A 26 8.62 -10.53 -12.53
C VAL A 26 8.75 -9.02 -12.46
N LYS A 27 8.00 -8.31 -13.32
CA LYS A 27 8.15 -6.88 -13.47
C LYS A 27 7.60 -6.18 -12.21
N PRO A 28 8.31 -5.18 -11.65
CA PRO A 28 7.77 -4.39 -10.56
C PRO A 28 6.47 -3.71 -10.99
N VAL A 29 5.56 -3.54 -10.03
CA VAL A 29 4.27 -2.89 -10.23
C VAL A 29 4.49 -1.37 -10.05
N PRO A 30 4.34 -0.56 -11.11
CA PRO A 30 4.54 0.89 -10.98
C PRO A 30 3.41 1.53 -10.15
N ALA A 31 3.70 2.70 -9.58
CA ALA A 31 2.75 3.44 -8.76
C ALA A 31 1.42 3.71 -9.49
N GLU A 32 1.48 4.04 -10.77
CA GLU A 32 0.33 4.35 -11.61
C GLU A 32 -0.63 3.16 -11.75
N GLU A 33 -0.08 1.95 -11.89
CA GLU A 33 -0.87 0.72 -12.00
C GLU A 33 -1.56 0.40 -10.67
N LEU A 34 -0.85 0.57 -9.56
CA LEU A 34 -1.42 0.47 -8.20
C LEU A 34 -2.57 1.45 -7.98
N GLN A 35 -2.38 2.71 -8.37
CA GLN A 35 -3.41 3.74 -8.25
C GLN A 35 -4.67 3.34 -9.02
N GLN A 36 -4.52 2.88 -10.27
CA GLN A 36 -5.64 2.43 -11.09
C GLN A 36 -6.35 1.23 -10.47
N ARG A 37 -5.64 0.17 -10.08
CA ARG A 37 -6.25 -1.03 -9.50
C ARG A 37 -7.05 -0.74 -8.23
N ILE A 38 -6.51 0.13 -7.36
CA ILE A 38 -7.18 0.51 -6.12
C ILE A 38 -8.40 1.36 -6.44
N ALA A 39 -8.28 2.35 -7.32
CA ALA A 39 -9.40 3.19 -7.74
C ALA A 39 -10.53 2.36 -8.37
N GLU A 40 -10.20 1.43 -9.27
CA GLU A 40 -11.18 0.52 -9.88
C GLU A 40 -11.86 -0.38 -8.85
N SER A 41 -11.12 -0.94 -7.90
CA SER A 41 -11.67 -1.78 -6.85
C SER A 41 -12.65 -1.00 -5.98
N VAL A 42 -12.26 0.21 -5.56
CA VAL A 42 -13.12 1.05 -4.72
C VAL A 42 -14.31 1.59 -5.51
N GLN A 43 -14.14 1.94 -6.80
CA GLN A 43 -15.25 2.34 -7.67
C GLN A 43 -16.25 1.20 -7.85
N ALA A 44 -15.79 -0.05 -7.94
CA ALA A 44 -16.68 -1.20 -8.04
C ALA A 44 -17.52 -1.40 -6.76
N GLU A 45 -16.98 -1.07 -5.59
CA GLU A 45 -17.68 -1.20 -4.31
C GLU A 45 -18.57 0.01 -3.98
N LEU A 46 -18.08 1.23 -4.23
CA LEU A 46 -18.72 2.49 -3.82
C LEU A 46 -19.49 3.19 -4.95
N GLY A 47 -19.30 2.77 -6.20
CA GLY A 47 -19.88 3.41 -7.38
C GLY A 47 -19.19 4.71 -7.80
N GLU A 48 -18.19 5.18 -7.05
CA GLU A 48 -17.46 6.42 -7.32
C GLU A 48 -15.94 6.20 -7.21
N ALA A 49 -15.19 6.82 -8.12
CA ALA A 49 -13.74 6.66 -8.20
C ALA A 49 -13.03 7.62 -7.22
N PRO A 50 -12.39 7.12 -6.14
CA PRO A 50 -11.63 7.99 -5.27
C PRO A 50 -10.30 8.41 -5.93
N ALA A 51 -9.73 9.51 -5.46
CA ALA A 51 -8.38 9.91 -5.81
C ALA A 51 -7.36 9.10 -5.00
N VAL A 52 -6.62 8.20 -5.65
CA VAL A 52 -5.57 7.39 -5.02
C VAL A 52 -4.21 7.92 -5.44
N LEU A 53 -3.34 8.20 -4.48
CA LEU A 53 -1.98 8.67 -4.70
C LEU A 53 -0.96 7.73 -4.05
N CYS A 54 -0.33 6.90 -4.88
CA CYS A 54 0.83 6.10 -4.50
C CYS A 54 2.12 6.85 -4.87
N PRO A 55 2.99 7.24 -3.92
CA PRO A 55 4.24 7.93 -4.20
C PRO A 55 5.33 7.01 -4.78
N ALA A 56 5.20 5.70 -4.58
CA ALA A 56 6.13 4.70 -5.07
C ALA A 56 5.37 3.44 -5.53
N GLY A 57 5.95 2.75 -6.51
CA GLY A 57 5.52 1.41 -6.91
C GLY A 57 5.99 0.35 -5.92
N ILE A 58 5.61 -0.90 -6.19
CA ILE A 58 6.02 -2.05 -5.38
C ILE A 58 6.89 -2.97 -6.23
N GLU A 59 8.03 -3.35 -5.66
CA GLU A 59 8.88 -4.38 -6.26
C GLU A 59 8.14 -5.72 -6.28
N ALA A 60 8.31 -6.52 -7.34
CA ALA A 60 7.75 -7.86 -7.42
C ALA A 60 8.52 -8.85 -6.54
N LYS A 61 8.52 -8.58 -5.23
CA LYS A 61 9.24 -9.34 -4.21
C LYS A 61 8.34 -9.53 -3.00
N VAL A 62 8.26 -10.77 -2.52
CA VAL A 62 7.50 -11.09 -1.31
C VAL A 62 8.01 -10.26 -0.14
N GLY A 63 7.08 -9.60 0.57
CA GLY A 63 7.37 -8.69 1.67
C GLY A 63 7.59 -7.24 1.27
N ALA A 64 7.69 -6.91 -0.03
CA ALA A 64 7.67 -5.52 -0.47
C ALA A 64 6.30 -4.89 -0.20
N SER A 65 6.30 -3.62 0.20
CA SER A 65 5.09 -2.89 0.56
C SER A 65 5.18 -1.44 0.13
N ALA A 66 4.05 -0.88 -0.31
CA ALA A 66 3.90 0.56 -0.53
C ALA A 66 2.68 1.08 0.23
N GLN A 67 2.74 2.35 0.59
CA GLN A 67 1.63 3.09 1.18
C GLN A 67 1.08 4.04 0.12
N CYS A 68 -0.24 4.05 -0.04
CA CYS A 68 -0.97 4.92 -0.94
C CYS A 68 -1.98 5.74 -0.13
N SER A 69 -2.07 7.03 -0.41
CA SER A 69 -3.07 7.90 0.20
C SER A 69 -4.34 7.86 -0.65
N ILE A 70 -5.49 7.68 0.00
CA ILE A 70 -6.82 7.73 -0.63
C ILE A 70 -7.47 9.04 -0.19
N SER A 71 -7.90 9.84 -1.16
CA SER A 71 -8.60 11.11 -1.02
C SER A 71 -9.90 11.08 -1.82
N GLY A 72 -10.88 11.91 -1.44
CA GLY A 72 -12.18 11.98 -2.13
C GLY A 72 -13.36 11.40 -1.35
N GLY A 73 -13.12 10.86 -0.16
CA GLY A 73 -14.17 10.59 0.84
C GLY A 73 -14.28 11.71 1.88
N THR A 74 -15.15 11.50 2.88
CA THR A 74 -15.32 12.42 4.02
C THR A 74 -14.03 12.59 4.83
N GLU A 75 -13.18 11.57 4.87
CA GLU A 75 -11.92 11.54 5.60
C GLU A 75 -10.79 10.95 4.74
N PRO A 76 -9.54 11.43 4.89
CA PRO A 76 -8.39 10.83 4.21
C PRO A 76 -8.05 9.47 4.84
N LEU A 77 -7.83 8.48 3.97
CA LEU A 77 -7.49 7.12 4.35
C LEU A 77 -6.11 6.75 3.78
N THR A 78 -5.43 5.82 4.44
CA THR A 78 -4.16 5.27 3.95
C THR A 78 -4.31 3.79 3.64
N ALA A 79 -4.01 3.42 2.41
CA ALA A 79 -3.98 2.05 1.93
C ALA A 79 -2.54 1.51 1.95
N THR A 80 -2.34 0.39 2.64
CA THR A 80 -1.08 -0.35 2.62
C THR A 80 -1.24 -1.55 1.71
N ALA A 81 -0.47 -1.57 0.62
CA ALA A 81 -0.39 -2.69 -0.30
C ALA A 81 0.89 -3.48 -0.02
N LYS A 82 0.75 -4.79 0.24
CA LYS A 82 1.87 -5.69 0.57
C LYS A 82 1.87 -6.91 -0.34
N VAL A 83 3.01 -7.23 -0.92
CA VAL A 83 3.19 -8.44 -1.73
C VAL A 83 3.28 -9.66 -0.82
N THR A 84 2.33 -10.57 -0.98
CA THR A 84 2.28 -11.85 -0.24
C THR A 84 2.85 -12.99 -1.06
N GLU A 85 2.75 -12.92 -2.38
CA GLU A 85 3.20 -13.99 -3.29
C GLU A 85 3.67 -13.41 -4.62
N VAL A 86 4.68 -14.04 -5.21
CA VAL A 86 5.21 -13.69 -6.54
C VAL A 86 5.27 -14.98 -7.35
N ASN A 87 4.50 -15.05 -8.44
CA ASN A 87 4.48 -16.19 -9.32
C ASN A 87 5.46 -15.98 -10.48
N GLY A 88 6.61 -16.65 -10.39
CA GLY A 88 7.62 -16.63 -11.44
C GLY A 88 7.24 -17.40 -12.71
N SER A 89 6.14 -18.16 -12.75
CA SER A 89 5.74 -18.88 -13.97
C SER A 89 4.79 -18.07 -14.82
N SER A 90 3.87 -17.33 -14.19
CA SER A 90 2.89 -16.47 -14.87
C SER A 90 3.26 -14.99 -14.87
N GLY A 91 4.24 -14.57 -14.05
CA GLY A 91 4.58 -13.16 -13.86
C GLY A 91 3.55 -12.41 -13.00
N GLU A 92 2.66 -13.14 -12.31
CA GLU A 92 1.63 -12.56 -11.47
C GLU A 92 2.15 -12.27 -10.06
N VAL A 93 1.72 -11.13 -9.48
CA VAL A 93 2.04 -10.74 -8.11
C VAL A 93 0.74 -10.68 -7.32
N LYS A 94 0.66 -11.40 -6.19
CA LYS A 94 -0.45 -11.26 -5.25
C LYS A 94 -0.15 -10.18 -4.23
N ILE A 95 -1.07 -9.23 -4.13
CA ILE A 95 -0.97 -8.07 -3.26
C ILE A 95 -2.15 -8.13 -2.30
N ALA A 96 -1.86 -8.09 -1.00
CA ALA A 96 -2.85 -7.85 0.03
C ALA A 96 -2.95 -6.34 0.29
N VAL A 97 -4.16 -5.79 0.20
CA VAL A 97 -4.43 -4.38 0.49
C VAL A 97 -5.14 -4.28 1.83
N SER A 98 -4.69 -3.36 2.69
CA SER A 98 -5.35 -3.03 3.95
C SER A 98 -5.53 -1.52 4.03
N VAL A 99 -6.77 -1.08 4.25
CA VAL A 99 -7.12 0.35 4.37
C VAL A 99 -7.30 0.67 5.84
N ALA A 100 -6.68 1.76 6.30
CA ALA A 100 -6.81 2.28 7.65
C ALA A 100 -7.07 3.79 7.61
N PRO A 101 -7.74 4.36 8.63
CA PRO A 101 -7.81 5.81 8.78
C PRO A 101 -6.40 6.39 8.89
N ASP A 102 -6.16 7.55 8.30
CA ASP A 102 -4.83 8.14 8.32
C ASP A 102 -4.44 8.51 9.76
N PRO A 103 -3.38 7.92 10.34
CA PRO A 103 -3.01 8.16 11.74
C PRO A 103 -2.55 9.60 11.96
N SER A 104 -2.17 10.33 10.91
CA SER A 104 -1.74 11.74 10.98
C SER A 104 -2.90 12.70 11.26
N GLN A 105 -4.16 12.28 11.01
CA GLN A 105 -5.36 13.07 11.31
C GLN A 105 -5.98 12.75 12.68
N SER A 106 -5.54 11.65 13.32
CA SER A 106 -5.92 11.34 14.71
C SER A 106 -5.13 12.16 15.75
N SER A 107 -4.10 12.89 15.32
CA SER A 107 -3.64 14.03 16.08
C SER A 107 -4.56 15.19 15.74
N PRO A 108 -5.33 15.77 16.69
CA PRO A 108 -6.04 17.00 16.41
C PRO A 108 -4.98 18.00 15.93
N LYS A 109 -5.07 18.40 14.65
CA LYS A 109 -4.36 19.58 14.16
C LYS A 109 -4.72 20.66 15.18
N PRO A 110 -3.78 21.23 15.96
CA PRO A 110 -4.08 22.43 16.70
C PRO A 110 -4.49 23.42 15.62
N GLU A 111 -5.79 23.71 15.60
CA GLU A 111 -6.35 24.73 14.76
C GLU A 111 -5.48 25.96 14.96
N GLU A 112 -4.99 26.44 13.83
CA GLU A 112 -4.09 27.56 13.71
C GLU A 112 -4.57 28.67 14.63
N SER A 113 -3.77 28.91 15.66
CA SER A 113 -3.92 30.05 16.53
C SER A 113 -3.82 31.30 15.67
N SER A 114 -4.93 32.04 15.54
CA SER A 114 -4.99 33.51 15.57
C SER A 114 -6.34 34.00 15.06
N PRO A 115 -6.78 35.25 15.33
CA PRO A 115 -6.22 36.25 16.24
C PRO A 115 -7.27 36.91 17.16
N GLY A 116 -6.80 37.43 18.29
CA GLY A 116 -7.50 38.39 19.15
C GLY A 116 -6.50 38.81 20.24
N GLU A 117 -5.74 39.91 20.11
CA GLU A 117 -6.22 41.29 20.05
C GLU A 117 -7.38 41.46 21.05
N ASP A 118 -7.09 41.89 22.28
CA ASP A 118 -7.05 43.31 22.60
C ASP A 118 -6.62 43.53 24.05
N ALA A 119 -6.02 44.69 24.26
CA ALA A 119 -5.44 45.19 25.48
C ALA A 119 -6.37 45.12 26.72
N SER A 120 -5.75 44.97 27.89
CA SER A 120 -6.00 45.86 29.04
C SER A 120 -4.98 45.57 30.15
N GLU A 121 -3.79 46.17 30.02
CA GLU A 121 -3.27 46.94 31.16
C GLU A 121 -4.14 48.22 31.20
N PRO A 122 -4.57 48.71 32.38
CA PRO A 122 -3.59 49.30 33.28
C PRO A 122 -3.87 49.18 34.80
N ALA A 123 -2.76 49.29 35.53
CA ALA A 123 -2.50 50.12 36.72
C ALA A 123 -3.21 49.89 38.08
N GLU A 124 -2.37 50.09 39.11
CA GLU A 124 -2.68 50.64 40.45
C GLU A 124 -3.40 49.70 41.43
N SER A 125 -2.94 49.46 42.67
CA SER A 125 -2.40 50.38 43.67
C SER A 125 -1.57 49.66 44.75
N ALA A 126 -0.85 50.47 45.54
CA ALA A 126 -0.18 50.22 46.82
C ALA A 126 -0.92 49.23 47.76
N GLU A 127 -0.31 48.53 48.73
CA GLU A 127 0.43 49.05 49.91
C GLU A 127 1.39 48.00 50.52
N PRO A 128 2.55 48.40 51.10
CA PRO A 128 3.28 47.62 52.08
C PRO A 128 2.94 48.08 53.51
N SER A 129 2.55 47.18 54.40
CA SER A 129 2.55 47.43 55.85
C SER A 129 2.42 46.11 56.63
N GLU A 130 3.54 45.43 56.90
CA GLU A 130 3.71 44.65 58.15
C GLU A 130 5.22 44.54 58.44
N SER A 131 5.71 45.33 59.39
CA SER A 131 6.95 45.05 60.13
C SER A 131 6.89 45.73 61.50
N ASN A 132 6.91 44.83 62.49
CA ASN A 132 7.26 44.89 63.91
C ASN A 132 7.74 46.22 64.52
#